data_AF-A0A7C5S4T8-F1
#
_entry.id   AF-A0A7C5S4T8-F1
#
_cell.length_a   1.000
_cell.length_b   1.000
_cell.length_c   1.000
_cell.angle_alpha   90.00
_cell.angle_beta   90.00
_cell.angle_gamma   90.00
#
_symmetry.space_group_name_H-M   'P 1'
#
loop_
_entity.id
_entity.type
_entity.pdbx_description
1 polymer ?
#
loop_
_entity_poly.entity_id
_entity_poly.type
_entity_poly.pdbx_seq_one_letter_code
_entity_poly.pdbx_strand_id
1 'polypeptide(L)'
;MSTGTNRFPDYIRFPLVLGVICLVSGALVGAVYSVTKPGIDRSRARKIEAALQSLVPAYASFTDRTVDGGVLYEVRDAEGALVAYGAKTSADNSYNSMDPVTLITVMDVHCARILGISVVSSKETPGLGEKIKACPAPQSIAGWLAGAPECAVLLLPSGEKQVHRVLRITENAVVVLGDGGAEKTIDGAVVTDDALPPAFQAQFAGLSPENARLKKDGGAVDALTGATISSTAVVNAVQKGAALIRSSAGR
;
A
#
# COMPACT_ATOMS: atom_id res chain seq x y z
N MET A 1 20.45 59.29 -26.10
CA MET A 1 19.17 58.60 -26.35
C MET A 1 19.26 57.92 -27.70
N SER A 2 19.52 56.61 -27.72
CA SER A 2 19.50 55.81 -28.95
C SER A 2 18.54 54.65 -28.71
N THR A 3 17.27 54.86 -29.00
CA THR A 3 16.25 53.81 -28.98
C THR A 3 16.27 53.17 -30.37
N GLY A 4 17.03 52.07 -30.47
CA GLY A 4 17.04 51.21 -31.63
C GLY A 4 15.63 50.72 -31.96
N THR A 5 15.25 50.95 -33.21
CA THR A 5 14.00 50.51 -33.83
C THR A 5 13.90 48.99 -33.78
N ASN A 6 13.05 48.47 -32.90
CA ASN A 6 12.62 47.08 -32.98
C ASN A 6 11.87 46.89 -34.33
N ARG A 7 12.31 45.93 -35.14
CA ARG A 7 11.97 45.80 -36.57
C ARG A 7 10.60 45.18 -36.87
N PHE A 8 9.81 44.82 -35.85
CA PHE A 8 8.55 44.08 -35.99
C PHE A 8 7.35 44.80 -35.34
N PRO A 9 6.11 44.66 -35.80
CA PRO A 9 4.94 45.26 -35.14
C PRO A 9 4.69 44.68 -33.73
N ASP A 10 4.24 45.50 -32.78
CA ASP A 10 4.07 45.09 -31.37
C ASP A 10 3.08 43.92 -31.18
N TYR A 11 2.08 43.80 -32.04
CA TYR A 11 1.14 42.68 -32.04
C TYR A 11 1.75 41.33 -32.45
N ILE A 12 2.92 41.32 -33.11
CA ILE A 12 3.70 40.10 -33.40
C ILE A 12 4.72 39.82 -32.30
N ARG A 13 5.27 40.87 -31.65
CA ARG A 13 6.28 40.73 -30.60
C ARG A 13 5.74 40.00 -29.38
N PHE A 14 4.57 40.38 -28.88
CA PHE A 14 4.02 39.79 -27.65
C PHE A 14 3.69 38.29 -27.76
N PRO A 15 3.01 37.81 -28.83
CA PRO A 15 2.76 36.37 -29.01
C PRO A 15 4.05 35.57 -29.22
N LEU A 16 5.04 36.14 -29.91
CA LEU A 16 6.31 35.46 -30.18
C LEU A 16 7.13 35.30 -28.89
N VAL A 17 7.22 36.35 -28.06
CA VAL A 17 7.88 36.27 -26.75
C VAL A 17 7.19 35.26 -25.84
N LEU A 18 5.85 35.26 -25.78
CA LEU A 18 5.10 34.28 -25.00
C LEU A 18 5.32 32.85 -25.51
N GLY A 19 5.30 32.65 -26.84
CA GLY A 19 5.54 31.35 -27.46
C GLY A 19 6.93 30.80 -27.14
N VAL A 20 7.96 31.64 -27.16
CA VAL A 20 9.33 31.24 -26.79
C VAL A 20 9.40 30.86 -25.31
N ILE A 21 8.81 31.65 -24.41
CA ILE A 21 8.82 31.36 -22.97
C ILE A 21 8.06 30.06 -22.68
N CYS A 22 6.90 29.84 -23.29
CA CYS A 22 6.13 28.60 -23.18
C CYS A 22 6.91 27.38 -23.68
N LEU A 23 7.61 27.52 -24.81
CA LEU A 23 8.43 26.46 -25.39
C LEU A 23 9.60 26.09 -24.47
N VAL A 24 10.32 27.09 -23.96
CA VAL A 24 11.45 26.88 -23.04
C VAL A 24 10.98 26.24 -21.73
N SER A 25 9.86 26.71 -21.17
CA SER A 25 9.27 26.17 -19.94
C SER A 25 8.80 24.72 -20.12
N GLY A 26 8.13 24.43 -21.24
CA GLY A 26 7.69 23.07 -21.59
C GLY A 26 8.85 22.10 -21.79
N ALA A 27 9.91 22.54 -22.49
CA ALA A 27 11.11 21.73 -22.71
C ALA A 27 11.82 21.40 -21.39
N LEU A 28 11.93 22.37 -20.49
CA LEU A 28 12.56 22.17 -19.17
C LEU A 28 11.78 21.16 -18.33
N VAL A 29 10.46 21.30 -18.23
CA VAL A 29 9.61 20.35 -17.50
C VAL A 29 9.68 18.95 -18.12
N GLY A 30 9.66 18.85 -19.46
CA GLY A 30 9.80 17.58 -20.17
C GLY A 30 11.13 16.87 -19.89
N ALA A 31 12.24 17.62 -19.83
CA ALA A 31 13.56 17.10 -19.50
C ALA A 31 13.65 16.63 -18.03
N VAL A 32 13.10 17.40 -17.09
CA VAL A 32 13.02 16.98 -15.68
C VAL A 32 12.20 15.71 -15.55
N TYR A 33 11.09 15.60 -16.29
CA TYR A 33 10.24 14.43 -16.27
C TYR A 33 10.93 13.18 -16.85
N SER A 34 11.68 13.31 -17.96
CA SER A 34 12.37 12.17 -18.59
C SER A 34 13.48 11.58 -17.72
N VAL A 35 14.17 12.43 -16.94
CA VAL A 35 15.20 12.00 -15.98
C VAL A 35 14.59 11.42 -14.70
N THR A 36 13.41 11.88 -14.28
CA THR A 36 12.75 11.42 -13.03
C THR A 36 12.00 10.09 -13.22
N LYS A 37 11.46 9.84 -14.43
CA LYS A 37 10.73 8.60 -14.78
C LYS A 37 11.46 7.29 -14.40
N PRO A 38 12.76 7.10 -14.68
CA PRO A 38 13.48 5.85 -14.32
C PRO A 38 13.71 5.64 -12.81
N GLY A 39 13.44 6.63 -11.96
CA GLY A 39 13.44 6.46 -10.49
C GLY A 39 12.10 5.92 -9.94
N ILE A 40 11.00 6.26 -10.62
CA ILE A 40 9.64 5.87 -10.22
C ILE A 40 9.43 4.37 -10.45
N ASP A 41 9.92 3.83 -11.56
CA ASP A 41 9.75 2.43 -11.91
C ASP A 41 10.55 1.51 -10.97
N ARG A 42 11.80 1.89 -10.64
CA ARG A 42 12.62 1.15 -9.67
C ARG A 42 12.03 1.13 -8.26
N SER A 43 11.40 2.23 -7.86
CA SER A 43 10.76 2.32 -6.54
C SER A 43 9.43 1.56 -6.48
N ARG A 44 8.68 1.51 -7.59
CA ARG A 44 7.43 0.75 -7.71
C ARG A 44 7.67 -0.76 -7.81
N ALA A 45 8.65 -1.17 -8.62
CA ALA A 45 9.04 -2.57 -8.76
C ALA A 45 9.47 -3.17 -7.41
N ARG A 46 10.35 -2.46 -6.67
CA ARG A 46 10.78 -2.89 -5.33
C ARG A 46 9.64 -3.08 -4.34
N LYS A 47 8.60 -2.23 -4.39
CA LYS A 47 7.43 -2.37 -3.50
C LYS A 47 6.59 -3.59 -3.84
N ILE A 48 6.41 -3.88 -5.14
CA ILE A 48 5.65 -5.06 -5.60
C ILE A 48 6.43 -6.32 -5.25
N GLU A 49 7.72 -6.35 -5.56
CA GLU A 49 8.62 -7.46 -5.24
C GLU A 49 8.68 -7.72 -3.74
N ALA A 50 8.89 -6.69 -2.90
CA ALA A 50 8.89 -6.85 -1.45
C ALA A 50 7.54 -7.34 -0.91
N ALA A 51 6.42 -6.91 -1.50
CA ALA A 51 5.09 -7.38 -1.13
C ALA A 51 4.86 -8.85 -1.51
N LEU A 52 5.31 -9.29 -2.70
CA LEU A 52 5.19 -10.68 -3.12
C LEU A 52 6.10 -11.58 -2.28
N GLN A 53 7.32 -11.13 -1.98
CA GLN A 53 8.27 -11.84 -1.14
C GLN A 53 7.78 -12.01 0.30
N SER A 54 7.08 -11.00 0.86
CA SER A 54 6.53 -11.11 2.21
C SER A 54 5.27 -11.97 2.31
N LEU A 55 4.48 -12.04 1.23
CA LEU A 55 3.22 -12.79 1.19
C LEU A 55 3.36 -14.24 0.71
N VAL A 56 4.43 -14.56 -0.02
CA VAL A 56 4.68 -15.88 -0.58
C VAL A 56 6.02 -16.40 -0.08
N PRO A 57 6.06 -17.32 0.90
CA PRO A 57 7.30 -17.85 1.48
C PRO A 57 8.23 -18.52 0.44
N ALA A 58 7.67 -19.07 -0.64
CA ALA A 58 8.39 -19.71 -1.73
C ALA A 58 8.66 -18.77 -2.93
N TYR A 59 8.60 -17.46 -2.73
CA TYR A 59 8.84 -16.48 -3.81
C TYR A 59 10.26 -16.61 -4.36
N ALA A 60 10.40 -16.78 -5.68
CA ALA A 60 11.67 -16.63 -6.38
C ALA A 60 11.58 -15.67 -7.58
N SER A 61 10.48 -15.71 -8.32
CA SER A 61 10.27 -14.82 -9.47
C SER A 61 8.79 -14.53 -9.70
N PHE A 62 8.51 -13.49 -10.48
CA PHE A 62 7.16 -13.20 -10.93
C PHE A 62 7.14 -12.77 -12.39
N THR A 63 5.99 -12.97 -13.04
CA THR A 63 5.70 -12.43 -14.38
C THR A 63 4.44 -11.58 -14.29
N ASP A 64 4.46 -10.38 -14.86
CA ASP A 64 3.29 -9.50 -14.90
C ASP A 64 2.55 -9.54 -16.24
N ARG A 65 1.22 -9.47 -16.18
CA ARG A 65 0.34 -9.34 -17.35
C ARG A 65 -0.77 -8.34 -17.04
N THR A 66 -1.00 -7.40 -17.95
CA THR A 66 -2.12 -6.46 -17.81
C THR A 66 -3.40 -7.11 -18.31
N VAL A 67 -4.42 -7.19 -17.46
CA VAL A 67 -5.71 -7.82 -17.75
C VAL A 67 -6.82 -6.94 -17.16
N ASP A 68 -7.90 -6.66 -17.91
CA ASP A 68 -9.11 -5.97 -17.44
C ASP A 68 -8.89 -4.74 -16.54
N GLY A 69 -7.94 -3.86 -16.92
CA GLY A 69 -7.65 -2.63 -16.19
C GLY A 69 -6.89 -2.83 -14.86
N GLY A 70 -6.40 -4.04 -14.58
CA GLY A 70 -5.47 -4.38 -13.50
C GLY A 70 -4.19 -5.03 -14.00
N VAL A 71 -3.29 -5.37 -13.08
CA VAL A 71 -2.06 -6.13 -13.38
C VAL A 71 -2.08 -7.45 -12.61
N LEU A 72 -2.10 -8.56 -13.34
CA LEU A 72 -1.95 -9.91 -12.82
C LEU A 72 -0.46 -10.22 -12.67
N TYR A 73 -0.08 -10.89 -11.59
CA TYR A 73 1.24 -11.44 -11.36
C TYR A 73 1.16 -12.95 -11.19
N GLU A 74 1.96 -13.68 -11.93
CA GLU A 74 2.20 -15.11 -11.68
C GLU A 74 3.46 -15.25 -10.85
N VAL A 75 3.34 -15.78 -9.64
CA VAL A 75 4.46 -15.97 -8.73
C VAL A 75 4.95 -17.41 -8.83
N ARG A 76 6.26 -17.57 -9.00
CA ARG A 76 6.92 -18.86 -9.16
C ARG A 76 8.00 -19.08 -8.11
N ASP A 77 8.23 -20.34 -7.76
CA ASP A 77 9.35 -20.77 -6.92
C ASP A 77 10.67 -20.87 -7.70
N ALA A 78 11.73 -21.28 -7.00
CA ALA A 78 13.08 -21.37 -7.57
C ALA A 78 13.16 -22.45 -8.66
N GLU A 79 12.28 -23.44 -8.60
CA GLU A 79 12.12 -24.53 -9.54
C GLU A 79 11.27 -24.13 -10.76
N GLY A 80 10.65 -22.95 -10.74
CA GLY A 80 9.82 -22.40 -11.82
C GLY A 80 8.36 -22.86 -11.77
N ALA A 81 7.96 -23.60 -10.75
CA ALA A 81 6.58 -23.99 -10.53
C ALA A 81 5.75 -22.79 -10.08
N LEU A 82 4.51 -22.72 -10.55
CA LEU A 82 3.58 -21.67 -10.16
C LEU A 82 3.12 -21.94 -8.72
N VAL A 83 3.29 -20.97 -7.82
CA VAL A 83 2.98 -21.10 -6.38
C VAL A 83 1.92 -20.13 -5.88
N ALA A 84 1.69 -19.02 -6.58
CA ALA A 84 0.64 -18.07 -6.25
C ALA A 84 0.27 -17.18 -7.44
N TYR A 85 -0.91 -16.58 -7.37
CA TYR A 85 -1.32 -15.49 -8.25
C TYR A 85 -1.43 -14.20 -7.45
N GLY A 86 -0.88 -13.11 -7.96
CA GLY A 86 -1.06 -11.76 -7.46
C GLY A 86 -1.95 -10.94 -8.40
N ALA A 87 -2.69 -9.97 -7.88
CA ALA A 87 -3.37 -8.97 -8.70
C ALA A 87 -3.24 -7.60 -8.05
N LYS A 88 -2.73 -6.63 -8.81
CA LYS A 88 -2.75 -5.22 -8.45
C LYS A 88 -4.00 -4.57 -9.00
N THR A 89 -4.82 -4.08 -8.09
CA THR A 89 -6.09 -3.41 -8.37
C THR A 89 -6.20 -2.10 -7.60
N SER A 90 -6.98 -1.18 -8.18
CA SER A 90 -7.36 0.08 -7.54
C SER A 90 -8.80 0.00 -7.06
N ALA A 91 -9.08 0.53 -5.87
CA ALA A 91 -10.41 0.64 -5.32
C ALA A 91 -11.23 1.69 -6.08
N ASP A 92 -12.46 1.33 -6.47
CA ASP A 92 -13.36 2.25 -7.19
C ASP A 92 -14.02 3.29 -6.26
N ASN A 93 -14.10 3.01 -4.95
CA ASN A 93 -14.74 3.86 -3.92
C ASN A 93 -13.77 4.30 -2.81
N SER A 94 -12.58 4.77 -3.18
CA SER A 94 -11.64 5.38 -2.23
C SER A 94 -12.14 6.73 -1.73
N TYR A 95 -11.69 7.14 -0.53
CA TYR A 95 -12.02 8.46 0.03
C TYR A 95 -11.64 9.62 -0.91
N ASN A 96 -10.54 9.45 -1.65
CA ASN A 96 -10.12 10.36 -2.71
C ASN A 96 -10.17 9.64 -4.07
N SER A 97 -11.08 10.05 -4.96
CA SER A 97 -11.25 9.47 -6.30
C SER A 97 -10.10 9.81 -7.26
N MET A 98 -9.29 10.83 -6.96
CA MET A 98 -8.12 11.22 -7.77
C MET A 98 -6.88 10.37 -7.46
N ASP A 99 -6.79 9.80 -6.25
CA ASP A 99 -5.68 8.96 -5.78
C ASP A 99 -6.24 7.69 -5.08
N PRO A 100 -6.72 6.69 -5.84
CA PRO A 100 -7.37 5.52 -5.26
C PRO A 100 -6.42 4.60 -4.49
N VAL A 101 -6.96 3.91 -3.49
CA VAL A 101 -6.24 2.86 -2.76
C VAL A 101 -5.88 1.76 -3.74
N THR A 102 -4.59 1.59 -3.98
CA THR A 102 -4.02 0.55 -4.82
C THR A 102 -3.38 -0.51 -3.95
N LEU A 103 -3.80 -1.75 -4.11
CA LEU A 103 -3.27 -2.89 -3.36
C LEU A 103 -2.94 -4.05 -4.28
N ILE A 104 -2.12 -4.96 -3.77
CA ILE A 104 -1.85 -6.27 -4.34
C ILE A 104 -2.61 -7.27 -3.49
N THR A 105 -3.45 -8.09 -4.13
CA THR A 105 -4.07 -9.26 -3.53
C THR A 105 -3.31 -10.49 -4.00
N VAL A 106 -2.87 -11.36 -3.10
CA VAL A 106 -2.20 -12.61 -3.43
C VAL A 106 -3.10 -13.78 -3.05
N MET A 107 -3.27 -14.73 -3.97
CA MET A 107 -4.05 -15.94 -3.80
C MET A 107 -3.22 -17.18 -4.07
N ASP A 108 -3.62 -18.29 -3.46
CA ASP A 108 -3.06 -19.61 -3.73
C ASP A 108 -3.29 -20.02 -5.21
N VAL A 109 -2.49 -20.94 -5.73
CA VAL A 109 -2.62 -21.51 -7.10
C VAL A 109 -4.01 -22.06 -7.36
N HIS A 110 -4.70 -22.49 -6.30
CA HIS A 110 -6.04 -23.04 -6.40
C HIS A 110 -7.15 -21.97 -6.54
N CYS A 111 -6.82 -20.69 -6.38
CA CYS A 111 -7.76 -19.56 -6.36
C CYS A 111 -8.88 -19.69 -5.29
N ALA A 112 -8.67 -20.53 -4.29
CA ALA A 112 -9.65 -20.82 -3.24
C ALA A 112 -9.53 -19.90 -2.02
N ARG A 113 -8.30 -19.45 -1.72
CA ARG A 113 -7.96 -18.64 -0.54
C ARG A 113 -7.00 -17.53 -0.89
N ILE A 114 -7.12 -16.43 -0.16
CA ILE A 114 -6.21 -15.28 -0.18
C ILE A 114 -5.04 -15.60 0.74
N LEU A 115 -3.80 -15.52 0.25
CA LEU A 115 -2.59 -15.67 1.05
C LEU A 115 -2.33 -14.39 1.86
N GLY A 116 -2.63 -13.24 1.28
CA GLY A 116 -2.65 -11.96 1.97
C GLY A 116 -2.80 -10.80 1.00
N ILE A 117 -2.76 -9.59 1.54
CA ILE A 117 -2.87 -8.34 0.78
C ILE A 117 -1.74 -7.40 1.16
N SER A 118 -1.35 -6.52 0.24
CA SER A 118 -0.37 -5.47 0.50
C SER A 118 -0.79 -4.16 -0.16
N VAL A 119 -0.87 -3.08 0.61
CA VAL A 119 -1.23 -1.76 0.09
C VAL A 119 0.00 -1.06 -0.51
N VAL A 120 0.01 -0.92 -1.84
CA VAL A 120 1.14 -0.36 -2.60
C VAL A 120 1.12 1.16 -2.58
N SER A 121 -0.07 1.73 -2.67
CA SER A 121 -0.28 3.17 -2.69
C SER A 121 -1.62 3.50 -2.08
N SER A 122 -1.62 4.36 -1.07
CA SER A 122 -2.84 5.00 -0.58
C SER A 122 -2.50 6.39 -0.08
N LYS A 123 -3.36 7.34 -0.42
CA LYS A 123 -3.31 8.75 0.01
C LYS A 123 -4.58 9.06 0.82
N GLU A 124 -4.80 8.18 1.79
CA GLU A 124 -5.91 8.26 2.73
C GLU A 124 -5.65 9.32 3.79
N THR A 125 -6.71 9.72 4.50
CA THR A 125 -6.63 10.73 5.55
C THR A 125 -5.59 10.34 6.60
N PRO A 126 -4.59 11.20 6.89
CA PRO A 126 -3.57 10.94 7.90
C PRO A 126 -4.16 10.50 9.25
N GLY A 127 -3.54 9.52 9.91
CA GLY A 127 -3.94 9.00 11.22
C GLY A 127 -5.07 7.96 11.22
N LEU A 128 -6.13 8.14 10.40
CA LEU A 128 -7.27 7.22 10.38
C LEU A 128 -7.13 6.13 9.30
N GLY A 129 -6.93 6.50 8.04
CA GLY A 129 -6.83 5.56 6.92
C GLY A 129 -5.42 5.02 6.67
N GLU A 130 -4.41 5.58 7.33
CA GLU A 130 -3.04 5.06 7.30
C GLU A 130 -2.90 3.71 8.01
N LYS A 131 -3.79 3.43 8.97
CA LYS A 131 -3.86 2.14 9.70
C LYS A 131 -4.08 0.95 8.77
N ILE A 132 -4.53 1.18 7.54
CA ILE A 132 -4.60 0.15 6.51
C ILE A 132 -3.21 -0.42 6.20
N LYS A 133 -2.14 0.38 6.26
CA LYS A 133 -0.76 -0.05 5.98
C LYS A 133 -0.09 -0.80 7.12
N ALA A 134 -0.77 -0.96 8.26
CA ALA A 134 -0.18 -1.57 9.46
C ALA A 134 0.37 -2.98 9.18
N CYS A 135 1.57 -3.24 9.72
CA CYS A 135 2.31 -4.47 9.52
C CYS A 135 1.56 -5.66 10.14
N PRO A 136 1.59 -6.86 9.52
CA PRO A 136 1.15 -8.08 10.18
C PRO A 136 1.92 -8.27 11.49
N ALA A 137 1.18 -8.52 12.58
CA ALA A 137 1.73 -8.62 13.91
C ALA A 137 1.91 -10.08 14.36
N PRO A 138 2.95 -10.41 15.14
CA PRO A 138 3.09 -11.70 15.80
C PRO A 138 1.93 -11.98 16.76
N GLN A 139 1.47 -13.23 16.84
CA GLN A 139 0.31 -13.58 17.68
C GLN A 139 0.62 -13.70 19.18
N SER A 140 1.89 -13.54 19.59
CA SER A 140 2.32 -13.64 21.00
C SER A 140 3.60 -12.85 21.26
N ILE A 141 3.84 -12.47 22.53
CA ILE A 141 5.11 -11.85 22.97
C ILE A 141 6.27 -12.81 22.72
N ALA A 142 6.10 -14.11 22.97
CA ALA A 142 7.12 -15.12 22.68
C ALA A 142 7.51 -15.15 21.20
N GLY A 143 6.53 -15.03 20.30
CA GLY A 143 6.77 -14.91 18.86
C GLY A 143 7.52 -13.63 18.50
N TRP A 144 7.18 -12.51 19.12
CA TRP A 144 7.89 -11.23 18.93
C TRP A 144 9.34 -11.31 19.43
N LEU A 145 9.59 -11.83 20.63
CA LEU A 145 10.93 -12.01 21.22
C LEU A 145 11.80 -13.00 20.41
N ALA A 146 11.17 -13.92 19.68
CA ALA A 146 11.85 -14.84 18.76
C ALA A 146 12.24 -14.20 17.40
N GLY A 147 12.01 -12.90 17.22
CA GLY A 147 12.43 -12.15 16.02
C GLY A 147 11.35 -11.97 14.94
N ALA A 148 10.06 -12.15 15.29
CA ALA A 148 8.94 -11.89 14.38
C ALA A 148 8.67 -10.38 14.21
N PRO A 149 7.99 -9.94 13.13
CA PRO A 149 8.02 -8.55 12.68
C PRO A 149 7.30 -7.60 13.66
N GLU A 150 8.11 -6.79 14.36
CA GLU A 150 7.97 -5.38 14.74
C GLU A 150 6.66 -4.79 15.29
N CYS A 151 5.53 -5.50 15.45
CA CYS A 151 4.27 -4.96 16.01
C CYS A 151 3.84 -5.66 17.31
N ALA A 152 3.31 -4.90 18.28
CA ALA A 152 2.77 -5.43 19.54
C ALA A 152 1.54 -4.66 20.04
N VAL A 153 0.69 -5.29 20.88
CA VAL A 153 -0.34 -4.56 21.66
C VAL A 153 0.33 -3.87 22.83
N LEU A 154 0.12 -2.56 22.94
CA LEU A 154 0.47 -1.76 24.10
C LEU A 154 -0.80 -1.47 24.90
N LEU A 155 -0.75 -1.78 26.20
CA LEU A 155 -1.66 -1.19 27.18
C LEU A 155 -1.11 0.19 27.53
N LEU A 156 -1.84 1.24 27.14
CA LEU A 156 -1.50 2.62 27.44
C LEU A 156 -1.84 2.95 28.90
N PRO A 157 -1.21 4.00 29.49
CA PRO A 157 -1.56 4.48 30.83
C PRO A 157 -3.03 4.89 30.97
N SER A 158 -3.68 5.25 29.85
CA SER A 158 -5.11 5.56 29.79
C SER A 158 -6.02 4.34 29.99
N GLY A 159 -5.45 3.12 30.07
CA GLY A 159 -6.19 1.86 30.09
C GLY A 159 -6.64 1.39 28.69
N GLU A 160 -6.33 2.15 27.65
CA GLU A 160 -6.65 1.80 26.27
C GLU A 160 -5.59 0.87 25.68
N LYS A 161 -6.02 -0.12 24.90
CA LYS A 161 -5.12 -1.02 24.16
C LYS A 161 -4.92 -0.52 22.74
N GLN A 162 -3.68 -0.40 22.28
CA GLN A 162 -3.35 0.03 20.91
C GLN A 162 -2.22 -0.78 20.31
N VAL A 163 -2.30 -1.04 18.99
CA VAL A 163 -1.24 -1.71 18.24
C VAL A 163 -0.23 -0.68 17.77
N HIS A 164 1.05 -0.91 18.07
CA HIS A 164 2.16 -0.06 17.65
C HIS A 164 3.30 -0.88 17.08
N ARG A 165 4.09 -0.28 16.19
CA ARG A 165 5.36 -0.86 15.75
C ARG A 165 6.42 -0.58 16.82
N VAL A 166 6.77 -1.58 17.63
CA VAL A 166 7.68 -1.42 18.77
C VAL A 166 9.12 -1.50 18.29
N LEU A 167 9.90 -0.45 18.58
CA LEU A 167 11.31 -0.35 18.26
C LEU A 167 12.18 -0.85 19.41
N ARG A 168 11.83 -0.49 20.65
CA ARG A 168 12.51 -0.93 21.87
C ARG A 168 11.62 -0.80 23.10
N ILE A 169 11.90 -1.62 24.11
CA ILE A 169 11.23 -1.60 25.40
C ILE A 169 12.24 -1.16 26.46
N THR A 170 11.81 -0.27 27.34
CA THR A 170 12.60 0.17 28.51
C THR A 170 11.83 -0.18 29.79
N GLU A 171 12.43 0.09 30.94
CA GLU A 171 11.86 -0.27 32.24
C GLU A 171 10.52 0.44 32.54
N ASN A 172 10.28 1.63 31.97
CA ASN A 172 9.07 2.42 32.25
C ASN A 172 8.42 3.04 31.00
N ALA A 173 8.86 2.64 29.80
CA ALA A 173 8.33 3.17 28.55
C ALA A 173 8.54 2.22 27.40
N VAL A 174 7.67 2.33 26.39
CA VAL A 174 7.84 1.64 25.11
C VAL A 174 8.10 2.67 24.01
N VAL A 175 9.13 2.45 23.21
CA VAL A 175 9.44 3.30 22.06
C VAL A 175 8.87 2.66 20.81
N VAL A 176 8.05 3.41 20.11
CA VAL A 176 7.31 2.99 18.93
C VAL A 176 7.68 3.83 17.72
N LEU A 177 7.48 3.29 16.52
CA LEU A 177 7.51 4.08 15.30
C LEU A 177 6.16 4.78 15.13
N GLY A 178 6.15 6.11 15.18
CA GLY A 178 4.97 6.93 14.92
C GLY A 178 4.64 7.04 13.42
N ASP A 179 3.46 7.59 13.12
CA ASP A 179 2.89 7.66 11.76
C ASP A 179 3.77 8.43 10.73
N GLY A 180 4.74 9.23 11.20
CA GLY A 180 5.72 9.92 10.34
C GLY A 180 7.07 9.22 10.18
N GLY A 181 7.22 7.99 10.69
CA GLY A 181 8.51 7.30 10.78
C GLY A 181 9.44 7.84 11.87
N ALA A 182 8.96 8.77 12.70
CA ALA A 182 9.68 9.27 13.86
C ALA A 182 9.49 8.33 15.06
N GLU A 183 10.53 8.15 15.86
CA GLU A 183 10.41 7.46 17.15
C GLU A 183 9.51 8.26 18.09
N LYS A 184 8.58 7.58 18.74
CA LYS A 184 7.71 8.13 19.78
C LYS A 184 7.85 7.27 21.03
N THR A 185 8.21 7.89 22.14
CA THR A 185 8.21 7.22 23.45
C THR A 185 6.82 7.32 24.06
N ILE A 186 6.32 6.20 24.58
CA ILE A 186 5.07 6.14 25.33
C ILE A 186 5.39 5.69 26.76
N ASP A 187 5.45 6.66 27.66
CA ASP A 187 5.74 6.42 29.08
C ASP A 187 4.58 5.65 29.74
N GLY A 188 4.93 4.68 30.59
CA GLY A 188 3.97 3.82 31.31
C GLY A 188 3.20 2.83 30.43
N ALA A 189 3.53 2.72 29.13
CA ALA A 189 2.96 1.67 28.29
C ALA A 189 3.61 0.32 28.59
N VAL A 190 2.81 -0.74 28.55
CA VAL A 190 3.26 -2.12 28.76
C VAL A 190 2.87 -2.96 27.56
N VAL A 191 3.80 -3.79 27.06
CA VAL A 191 3.51 -4.77 26.02
C VAL A 191 2.71 -5.92 26.64
N THR A 192 1.56 -6.26 26.08
CA THR A 192 0.68 -7.31 26.61
C THR A 192 0.69 -8.59 25.76
N ASP A 193 0.43 -9.73 26.40
CA ASP A 193 0.24 -11.05 25.76
C ASP A 193 -1.14 -11.20 25.12
N ASP A 194 -1.96 -10.14 25.12
CA ASP A 194 -3.24 -10.16 24.44
C ASP A 194 -3.01 -10.48 22.96
N ALA A 195 -3.84 -11.37 22.41
CA ALA A 195 -3.84 -11.61 20.99
C ALA A 195 -3.97 -10.27 20.27
N LEU A 196 -2.98 -9.91 19.45
CA LEU A 196 -3.06 -8.72 18.62
C LEU A 196 -4.36 -8.82 17.82
N PRO A 197 -5.25 -7.80 17.86
CA PRO A 197 -6.29 -7.74 16.85
C PRO A 197 -5.55 -7.79 15.52
N PRO A 198 -5.93 -8.73 14.62
CA PRO A 198 -5.19 -8.92 13.39
C PRO A 198 -5.10 -7.57 12.69
N ALA A 199 -3.87 -7.15 12.41
CA ALA A 199 -3.62 -5.96 11.60
C ALA A 199 -4.56 -6.02 10.40
N PHE A 200 -5.14 -4.88 10.00
CA PHE A 200 -6.25 -4.89 9.05
C PHE A 200 -5.97 -5.74 7.78
N GLN A 201 -4.73 -5.73 7.29
CA GLN A 201 -4.29 -6.60 6.17
C GLN A 201 -4.19 -8.09 6.52
N ALA A 202 -3.79 -8.44 7.75
CA ALA A 202 -3.67 -9.83 8.20
C ALA A 202 -5.02 -10.55 8.28
N GLN A 203 -6.12 -9.81 8.43
CA GLN A 203 -7.47 -10.38 8.45
C GLN A 203 -7.87 -11.07 7.15
N PHE A 204 -7.22 -10.72 6.04
CA PHE A 204 -7.50 -11.30 4.73
C PHE A 204 -6.79 -12.64 4.49
N ALA A 205 -5.74 -12.93 5.25
CA ALA A 205 -4.98 -14.17 5.10
C ALA A 205 -5.86 -15.38 5.45
N GLY A 206 -5.89 -16.38 4.56
CA GLY A 206 -6.68 -17.60 4.70
C GLY A 206 -8.16 -17.46 4.36
N LEU A 207 -8.68 -16.24 4.12
CA LEU A 207 -10.08 -16.06 3.74
C LEU A 207 -10.32 -16.48 2.30
N SER A 208 -11.52 -17.01 2.03
CA SER A 208 -12.02 -17.12 0.67
C SER A 208 -12.39 -15.72 0.15
N PRO A 209 -12.34 -15.49 -1.17
CA PRO A 209 -12.83 -14.25 -1.77
C PRO A 209 -14.26 -13.91 -1.33
N GLU A 210 -15.15 -14.90 -1.23
CA GLU A 210 -16.53 -14.68 -0.77
C GLU A 210 -16.59 -14.08 0.65
N ASN A 211 -15.73 -14.58 1.54
CA ASN A 211 -15.70 -14.21 2.97
C ASN A 211 -14.82 -12.99 3.26
N ALA A 212 -14.00 -12.55 2.31
CA ALA A 212 -13.15 -11.36 2.39
C ALA A 212 -13.97 -10.06 2.25
N ARG A 213 -15.01 -9.92 3.07
CA ARG A 213 -15.90 -8.75 3.16
C ARG A 213 -15.93 -8.23 4.59
N LEU A 214 -16.40 -7.01 4.78
CA LEU A 214 -16.61 -6.48 6.12
C LEU A 214 -17.70 -7.28 6.84
N LYS A 215 -17.60 -7.42 8.17
CA LYS A 215 -18.61 -8.12 8.98
C LYS A 215 -20.02 -7.53 8.82
N LYS A 216 -20.12 -6.20 8.65
CA LYS A 216 -21.39 -5.52 8.36
C LYS A 216 -22.04 -5.97 7.04
N ASP A 217 -21.24 -6.49 6.12
CA ASP A 217 -21.64 -6.95 4.78
C ASP A 217 -21.65 -8.50 4.69
N GLY A 218 -21.65 -9.19 5.84
CA GLY A 218 -21.72 -10.65 5.94
C GLY A 218 -20.37 -11.39 5.78
N GLY A 219 -19.24 -10.68 5.82
CA GLY A 219 -17.90 -11.29 5.75
C GLY A 219 -17.20 -11.47 7.10
N ALA A 220 -15.91 -11.76 7.05
CA ALA A 220 -15.09 -12.04 8.23
C ALA A 220 -14.20 -10.87 8.69
N VAL A 221 -14.11 -9.79 7.91
CA VAL A 221 -13.16 -8.68 8.15
C VAL A 221 -13.78 -7.60 9.05
N ASP A 222 -13.09 -7.25 10.13
CA ASP A 222 -13.40 -6.11 10.97
C ASP A 222 -13.01 -4.78 10.29
N ALA A 223 -13.95 -3.83 10.28
CA ALA A 223 -13.67 -2.49 9.78
C ALA A 223 -12.79 -1.69 10.75
N LEU A 224 -11.97 -0.79 10.23
CA LEU A 224 -11.21 0.16 11.04
C LEU A 224 -12.17 1.21 11.64
N THR A 225 -12.19 1.32 12.96
CA THR A 225 -12.98 2.31 13.69
C THR A 225 -12.60 3.73 13.24
N GLY A 226 -13.59 4.52 12.81
CA GLY A 226 -13.36 5.88 12.30
C GLY A 226 -12.83 5.95 10.86
N ALA A 227 -12.59 4.82 10.19
CA ALA A 227 -12.11 4.73 8.80
C ALA A 227 -12.91 3.72 7.97
N THR A 228 -14.24 3.73 8.10
CA THR A 228 -15.15 2.79 7.43
C THR A 228 -15.10 2.89 5.90
N ILE A 229 -14.92 4.09 5.36
CA ILE A 229 -14.81 4.32 3.90
C ILE A 229 -13.54 3.66 3.37
N SER A 230 -12.40 3.92 4.00
CA SER A 230 -11.11 3.36 3.62
C SER A 230 -11.10 1.82 3.79
N SER A 231 -11.76 1.30 4.85
CA SER A 231 -11.94 -0.15 5.04
C SER A 231 -12.75 -0.78 3.91
N THR A 232 -13.83 -0.12 3.49
CA THR A 232 -14.69 -0.58 2.37
C THR A 232 -13.93 -0.52 1.05
N ALA A 233 -13.12 0.53 0.82
CA ALA A 233 -12.29 0.67 -0.37
C ALA A 233 -11.30 -0.50 -0.51
N VAL A 234 -10.63 -0.89 0.58
CA VAL A 234 -9.70 -2.03 0.57
C VAL A 234 -10.43 -3.33 0.26
N VAL A 235 -11.53 -3.62 0.95
CA VAL A 235 -12.33 -4.83 0.69
C VAL A 235 -12.76 -4.89 -0.78
N ASN A 236 -13.25 -3.79 -1.35
CA ASN A 236 -13.64 -3.73 -2.76
C ASN A 236 -12.47 -4.02 -3.70
N ALA A 237 -11.29 -3.45 -3.44
CA ALA A 237 -10.10 -3.72 -4.24
C ALA A 237 -9.64 -5.19 -4.12
N VAL A 238 -9.76 -5.81 -2.95
CA VAL A 238 -9.47 -7.24 -2.74
C VAL A 238 -10.42 -8.12 -3.53
N GLN A 239 -11.73 -7.84 -3.48
CA GLN A 239 -12.74 -8.55 -4.27
C GLN A 239 -12.44 -8.47 -5.77
N LYS A 240 -12.11 -7.27 -6.26
CA LYS A 240 -11.74 -7.02 -7.66
C LYS A 240 -10.47 -7.79 -8.05
N GLY A 241 -9.46 -7.80 -7.18
CA GLY A 241 -8.22 -8.55 -7.40
C GLY A 241 -8.47 -10.05 -7.46
N ALA A 242 -9.27 -10.59 -6.55
CA ALA A 242 -9.63 -12.00 -6.53
C ALA A 242 -10.45 -12.42 -7.77
N ALA A 243 -11.39 -11.58 -8.21
CA ALA A 243 -12.15 -11.82 -9.42
C ALA A 243 -11.26 -11.84 -10.67
N LEU A 244 -10.31 -10.90 -10.77
CA LEU A 244 -9.35 -10.83 -11.87
C LEU A 244 -8.40 -12.04 -11.92
N ILE A 245 -7.98 -12.53 -10.75
CA ILE A 245 -7.18 -13.76 -10.65
C ILE A 245 -8.00 -14.96 -11.15
N ARG A 246 -9.23 -15.11 -10.67
CA ARG A 246 -10.12 -16.23 -11.05
C ARG A 246 -10.42 -16.24 -12.55
N SER A 247 -10.80 -15.10 -13.12
CA SER A 247 -11.07 -14.98 -14.56
C SER A 247 -9.84 -15.32 -15.41
N SER A 248 -8.66 -14.87 -14.98
CA SER A 248 -7.40 -15.12 -15.70
C SER A 248 -6.90 -16.56 -15.56
N ALA A 249 -7.15 -17.20 -14.42
CA ALA A 249 -6.79 -18.59 -14.16
C ALA A 249 -7.79 -19.60 -14.77
N GLY A 250 -8.88 -19.12 -15.39
CA GLY A 250 -9.94 -19.95 -15.97
C GLY A 250 -10.77 -20.70 -14.93
N ARG A 251 -10.99 -20.09 -13.75
CA ARG A 251 -11.71 -20.68 -12.61
C ARG A 251 -12.85 -19.81 -12.11
#